data_AF-A0A2I0L8Y4-F1
#
_entry.id   AF-A0A2I0L8Y4-F1
#
_cell.length_a   1.000
_cell.length_b   1.000
_cell.length_c   1.000
_cell.angle_alpha   90.00
_cell.angle_beta   90.00
_cell.angle_gamma   90.00
#
_symmetry.space_group_name_H-M   'P 1'
#
loop_
_entity.id
_entity.type
_entity.pdbx_description
1 polymer ?
#
loop_
_entity_poly.entity_id
_entity_poly.type
_entity_poly.pdbx_seq_one_letter_code
_entity_poly.pdbx_strand_id
1 'polypeptide(L)' 'MNSFQQNETQHYYSGYSSPISTAPPASTSYDTQICPICLANPKDMAFGCGHQTCCACGEDLQLCPICRSSIQTRIRLY' A
#
# COMPACT_ATOMS: atom_id res chain seq x y z
N MET A 1 -3.27 19.70 52.06
CA MET A 1 -4.31 19.45 51.05
C MET A 1 -3.62 19.25 49.71
N ASN A 2 -3.65 18.00 49.24
CA ASN A 2 -3.45 17.42 47.90
C ASN A 2 -2.25 17.95 47.06
N SER A 3 -1.19 17.17 46.80
CA SER A 3 -1.12 15.93 46.00
C SER A 3 -1.55 16.13 44.55
N PHE A 4 -0.60 16.21 43.61
CA PHE A 4 -0.66 15.50 42.33
C PHE A 4 0.77 15.31 41.79
N GLN A 5 1.19 14.04 41.78
CA GLN A 5 2.45 13.52 41.27
C GLN A 5 2.35 13.39 39.74
N GLN A 6 3.26 14.00 38.98
CA GLN A 6 3.52 13.64 37.59
C GLN A 6 4.83 12.86 37.52
N ASN A 7 4.70 11.55 37.71
CA ASN A 7 5.56 10.54 37.09
C ASN A 7 5.20 10.61 35.57
N GLU A 8 6.05 10.47 34.55
CA GLU A 8 7.04 9.41 34.31
C GLU A 8 8.09 9.89 33.28
N THR A 9 9.36 9.75 33.65
CA THR A 9 10.49 9.17 32.88
C THR A 9 10.49 9.21 31.34
N GLN A 10 11.57 9.40 30.59
CA GLN A 10 12.99 9.57 30.86
C GLN A 10 13.68 9.89 29.51
N HIS A 11 14.51 10.92 29.50
CA HIS A 11 15.91 10.87 29.05
C HIS A 11 16.26 10.58 27.57
N TYR A 12 16.95 11.58 27.01
CA TYR A 12 18.18 11.46 26.19
C TYR A 12 18.03 11.44 24.66
N TYR A 13 17.96 12.63 24.07
CA TYR A 13 18.41 12.85 22.70
C TYR A 13 19.92 12.55 22.60
N SER A 14 20.29 11.42 22.02
CA SER A 14 21.61 11.23 21.42
C SER A 14 21.58 10.33 20.22
N GLY A 15 22.11 10.89 19.13
CA GLY A 15 23.05 10.18 18.28
C GLY A 15 22.43 9.23 17.29
N TYR A 16 22.19 9.70 16.07
CA TYR A 16 22.55 8.93 14.87
C TYR A 16 22.70 9.89 13.68
N SER A 17 23.87 10.53 13.56
CA SER A 17 24.32 11.05 12.28
C SER A 17 24.76 9.85 11.43
N SER A 18 23.80 9.14 10.85
CA SER A 18 24.11 8.23 9.74
C SER A 18 24.27 9.06 8.47
N PRO A 19 25.32 8.85 7.67
CA PRO A 19 25.33 9.39 6.32
C PRO A 19 24.07 8.85 5.65
N ILE A 20 23.24 9.76 5.14
CA ILE A 20 22.12 9.41 4.30
C ILE A 20 22.77 8.75 3.07
N SER A 21 22.86 7.42 3.10
CA SER A 21 23.32 6.66 1.95
C SER A 21 22.26 6.84 0.88
N THR A 22 22.62 7.67 -0.08
CA THR A 22 21.97 7.84 -1.38
C THR A 22 21.89 6.48 -2.06
N ALA A 23 20.83 5.73 -1.80
CA ALA A 23 20.34 4.74 -2.73
C ALA A 23 18.97 5.26 -3.20
N PRO A 24 18.73 5.46 -4.52
CA PRO A 24 17.35 5.44 -4.98
C PRO A 24 16.73 4.14 -4.44
N PRO A 25 15.48 4.14 -3.94
CA PRO A 25 14.83 2.88 -3.62
C PRO A 25 14.99 2.02 -4.87
N ALA A 26 15.72 0.90 -4.74
CA ALA A 26 15.96 -0.01 -5.84
C ALA A 26 14.58 -0.28 -6.43
N SER A 27 14.39 0.19 -7.66
CA SER A 27 13.10 0.37 -8.27
C SER A 27 12.49 -1.00 -8.51
N THR A 28 11.77 -1.52 -7.53
CA THR A 28 10.90 -2.69 -7.69
C THR A 28 9.64 -2.24 -8.43
N SER A 29 9.84 -1.68 -9.64
CA SER A 29 8.74 -1.33 -10.55
C SER A 29 7.93 -2.57 -10.93
N TYR A 30 8.51 -3.77 -10.81
CA TYR A 30 7.82 -5.02 -11.09
C TYR A 30 6.70 -5.32 -10.08
N ASP A 31 6.93 -5.11 -8.78
CA ASP A 31 5.92 -5.40 -7.75
C ASP A 31 4.67 -4.51 -7.93
N THR A 32 4.88 -3.28 -8.39
CA THR A 32 3.79 -2.35 -8.70
C THR A 32 3.02 -2.72 -9.97
N GLN A 33 3.39 -3.76 -10.72
CA GLN A 33 2.67 -4.26 -11.91
C GLN A 33 2.02 -5.64 -11.72
N ILE A 34 2.31 -6.35 -10.64
CA ILE A 34 1.69 -7.65 -10.34
C ILE A 34 0.34 -7.49 -9.64
N CYS A 35 -0.62 -8.38 -9.92
CA CYS A 35 -1.93 -8.38 -9.29
C CYS A 35 -1.81 -8.65 -7.78
N PRO A 36 -2.37 -7.78 -6.93
CA PRO A 36 -2.25 -7.93 -5.47
C PRO A 36 -3.07 -9.10 -4.89
N ILE A 37 -3.91 -9.75 -5.70
CA ILE A 37 -4.75 -10.88 -5.27
C ILE A 37 -4.01 -12.19 -5.46
N CYS A 38 -3.50 -12.46 -6.67
CA CYS A 38 -2.82 -13.72 -6.99
C CYS A 38 -1.29 -13.66 -6.88
N LEU A 39 -0.70 -12.45 -6.83
CA LEU A 39 0.75 -12.24 -6.80
C LEU A 39 1.52 -12.94 -7.94
N ALA A 40 0.83 -13.23 -9.05
CA ALA A 40 1.38 -14.02 -10.16
C ALA A 40 1.21 -13.33 -11.52
N ASN A 41 0.00 -12.84 -11.81
CA ASN A 41 -0.33 -12.25 -13.11
C ASN A 41 -0.14 -10.73 -13.12
N PRO A 42 0.17 -10.11 -14.27
CA PRO A 42 0.20 -8.65 -14.40
C PRO A 42 -1.19 -8.04 -14.20
N LYS A 43 -1.23 -6.76 -13.84
CA LYS A 43 -2.48 -5.99 -13.76
C LYS A 43 -2.96 -5.58 -15.15
N ASP A 44 -3.78 -6.41 -15.77
CA ASP A 44 -4.40 -6.20 -17.08
C ASP A 44 -5.89 -5.81 -16.99
N MET A 45 -6.37 -5.38 -15.81
CA MET A 45 -7.72 -4.86 -15.63
C MET A 45 -7.80 -3.72 -14.62
N ALA A 46 -8.55 -2.67 -14.97
CA ALA A 46 -8.89 -1.56 -14.09
C ALA A 46 -10.40 -1.54 -13.78
N PHE A 47 -10.75 -1.14 -12.56
CA PHE A 47 -12.13 -0.87 -12.17
C PHE A 47 -12.47 0.61 -12.35
N GLY A 48 -13.76 0.94 -12.44
CA GLY A 48 -14.24 2.34 -12.53
C GLY A 48 -13.78 3.26 -11.39
N CYS A 49 -13.34 2.70 -10.26
CA CYS A 49 -12.74 3.44 -9.15
C CYS A 49 -11.22 3.72 -9.32
N GLY A 50 -10.60 3.29 -10.43
CA GLY A 50 -9.18 3.51 -10.75
C GLY A 50 -8.21 2.43 -10.26
N HIS A 51 -8.66 1.50 -9.42
CA HIS A 51 -7.81 0.42 -8.90
C HIS A 51 -7.73 -0.76 -9.87
N GLN A 52 -6.64 -1.52 -9.81
CA GLN A 52 -6.28 -2.50 -10.83
C GLN A 52 -5.97 -3.89 -10.26
N THR A 53 -6.29 -4.92 -11.05
CA THR A 53 -6.06 -6.35 -10.77
C THR A 53 -5.75 -7.07 -12.09
N CYS A 54 -5.49 -8.38 -12.07
CA CYS A 54 -5.50 -9.16 -13.32
C CYS A 54 -6.94 -9.54 -13.71
N CYS A 55 -7.19 -9.80 -15.00
CA CYS A 55 -8.48 -10.24 -15.55
C CYS A 55 -9.02 -11.45 -14.78
N ALA A 56 -8.20 -12.48 -14.59
CA ALA A 56 -8.60 -13.72 -13.93
C ALA A 56 -9.08 -13.53 -12.47
N CYS A 57 -8.55 -12.53 -11.75
CA CYS A 57 -8.94 -12.30 -10.36
C CYS A 57 -10.06 -11.29 -10.19
N GLY A 58 -10.26 -10.37 -11.15
CA GLY A 58 -11.23 -9.28 -10.97
C GLY A 58 -12.51 -9.37 -11.81
N GLU A 59 -12.65 -10.39 -12.66
CA GLU A 59 -13.83 -10.59 -13.52
C GLU A 59 -15.10 -10.73 -12.67
N ASP A 60 -15.03 -11.53 -11.60
CA ASP A 60 -16.16 -11.83 -10.72
C ASP A 60 -16.30 -10.92 -9.49
N LEU A 61 -15.37 -9.97 -9.29
CA LEU A 61 -15.39 -9.12 -8.10
C LEU A 61 -16.53 -8.11 -8.16
N GLN A 62 -17.37 -8.07 -7.12
CA GLN A 62 -18.46 -7.09 -7.01
C GLN A 62 -18.02 -5.78 -6.33
N LEU A 63 -17.03 -5.88 -5.44
CA LEU A 63 -16.44 -4.75 -4.73
C LEU A 63 -14.94 -4.69 -5.01
N CYS A 64 -14.41 -3.49 -5.15
CA CYS A 64 -12.98 -3.27 -5.28
C CYS A 64 -12.26 -3.75 -4.00
N PRO A 65 -11.25 -4.63 -4.11
CA PRO A 65 -10.54 -5.16 -2.94
C PRO A 65 -9.70 -4.09 -2.22
N ILE A 66 -9.45 -2.96 -2.88
CA ILE A 66 -8.58 -1.89 -2.36
C ILE A 66 -9.40 -0.79 -1.68
N CYS A 67 -10.46 -0.28 -2.33
CA CYS A 67 -11.26 0.83 -1.80
C CYS A 67 -12.70 0.46 -1.45
N ARG A 68 -13.11 -0.81 -1.63
CA ARG A 68 -14.46 -1.33 -1.34
C ARG A 68 -15.61 -0.65 -2.10
N SER A 69 -15.32 0.14 -3.13
CA SER A 69 -16.34 0.68 -4.04
C SER A 69 -16.98 -0.43 -4.88
N SER A 70 -18.28 -0.30 -5.19
CA SER A 70 -18.97 -1.19 -6.12
C SER A 70 -18.36 -1.13 -7.53
N ILE A 71 -18.07 -2.29 -8.11
CA ILE A 71 -17.50 -2.38 -9.45
C ILE A 71 -18.64 -2.40 -10.48
N GLN A 72 -18.90 -1.24 -11.09
CA GLN A 72 -19.84 -1.12 -12.21
C GLN A 72 -19.11 -1.20 -13.57
N THR A 73 -17.88 -0.72 -13.62
CA THR A 73 -17.06 -0.67 -14.83
C THR A 73 -15.81 -1.51 -14.66
N ARG A 74 -15.52 -2.37 -15.63
CA ARG A 74 -14.27 -3.14 -15.77
C ARG A 74 -13.66 -2.83 -17.12
N ILE A 75 -12.37 -2.51 -17.14
CA ILE A 75 -11.64 -2.09 -18.33
C ILE A 75 -10.44 -3.03 -18.48
N ARG A 76 -10.34 -3.75 -19.60
CA ARG A 76 -9.15 -4.54 -19.93
C ARG A 76 -8.06 -3.61 -20.45
N LEU A 77 -6.85 -3.78 -19.94
CA LEU A 77 -5.66 -3.02 -20.33
C LEU A 77 -4.86 -3.88 -21.31
N TYR A 78 -4.35 -3.28 -22.39
CA TYR A 78 -3.56 -3.94 -23.45
C TYR A 78 -2.14 -3.38 -23.48
#